data_AF-A0A0G1YE45-F1
#
_entry.id   AF-A0A0G1YE45-F1
#
_cell.length_a   1.000
_cell.length_b   1.000
_cell.length_c   1.000
_cell.angle_alpha   90.00
_cell.angle_beta   90.00
_cell.angle_gamma   90.00
#
_symmetry.space_group_name_H-M   'P 1'
#
loop_
_entity.id
_entity.type
_entity.pdbx_description
1 polymer ?
#
loop_
_entity_poly.entity_id
_entity_poly.type
_entity_poly.pdbx_seq_one_letter_code
_entity_poly.pdbx_strand_id
1 'polypeptide(L)'
;MTIREMIEMAQTWIDCEGVLGRTDALDTSMSETDALAAASPAYRSWWVDHRRNMPYEVFVLLASDKNHNIRTAVANRKDLPGDLLTRLANDDSCYVRSAIHHRQTYQRRSPPASKTL
;
A
#
# COMPACT_ATOMS: atom_id res chain seq x y z
N MET A 1 -9.32 -29.29 -16.72
CA MET A 1 -9.58 -28.30 -15.67
C MET A 1 -9.07 -26.97 -16.15
N THR A 2 -9.97 -26.04 -16.45
CA THR A 2 -9.65 -24.75 -17.06
C THR A 2 -9.71 -23.63 -16.02
N ILE A 3 -8.99 -22.54 -16.27
CA ILE A 3 -8.87 -21.38 -15.36
C ILE A 3 -10.26 -20.80 -14.99
N ARG A 4 -11.25 -20.96 -15.87
CA ARG A 4 -12.63 -20.52 -15.62
C ARG A 4 -13.33 -21.36 -14.54
N GLU A 5 -13.11 -22.67 -14.54
CA GLU A 5 -13.66 -23.60 -13.54
C GLU A 5 -13.00 -23.38 -12.16
N MET A 6 -11.74 -22.96 -12.12
CA MET A 6 -11.04 -22.62 -10.87
C MET A 6 -11.54 -21.33 -10.21
N ILE A 7 -12.03 -20.37 -11.00
CA ILE A 7 -12.59 -19.12 -10.48
C ILE A 7 -14.01 -19.34 -9.95
N GLU A 8 -14.83 -20.13 -10.66
CA GLU A 8 -16.18 -20.50 -10.20
C GLU A 8 -16.14 -21.40 -8.93
N MET A 9 -15.11 -22.25 -8.77
CA MET A 9 -14.90 -23.02 -7.53
C MET A 9 -14.52 -22.15 -6.33
N ALA A 10 -13.98 -20.95 -6.53
CA ALA A 10 -13.64 -20.04 -5.44
C ALA A 10 -14.83 -19.16 -4.99
N GLN A 11 -15.85 -19.02 -5.84
CA GLN A 11 -17.03 -18.17 -5.58
C GLN A 11 -18.21 -18.91 -4.94
N THR A 12 -18.17 -20.24 -4.91
CA THR A 12 -19.20 -21.11 -4.33
C THR A 12 -18.94 -21.51 -2.87
N TRP A 13 -17.84 -21.06 -2.25
CA TRP A 13 -17.56 -21.24 -0.82
C TRP A 13 -18.30 -20.24 0.09
N ILE A 14 -19.17 -19.40 -0.49
CA ILE A 14 -19.91 -18.35 0.24
C ILE A 14 -21.26 -18.85 0.79
N ASP A 15 -21.82 -19.96 0.30
CA ASP A 15 -23.16 -20.42 0.71
C ASP A 15 -23.17 -21.92 1.11
N CYS A 16 -23.66 -22.23 2.33
CA CYS A 16 -23.90 -23.54 3.00
C CYS A 16 -22.86 -23.90 4.08
N GLU A 17 -22.88 -23.38 5.32
CA GLU A 17 -23.83 -23.50 6.46
C GLU A 17 -23.34 -24.45 7.57
N GLY A 18 -23.43 -23.97 8.81
CA GLY A 18 -23.71 -24.81 9.98
C GLY A 18 -22.59 -24.94 11.01
N VAL A 19 -22.70 -24.18 12.11
CA VAL A 19 -21.95 -24.31 13.38
C VAL A 19 -20.66 -23.50 13.48
N LEU A 20 -20.76 -22.17 13.37
CA LEU A 20 -20.09 -21.27 14.32
C LEU A 20 -20.96 -20.01 14.47
N GLY A 21 -21.60 -19.91 15.63
CA GLY A 21 -22.53 -18.83 15.94
C GLY A 21 -21.86 -17.47 16.09
N ARG A 22 -22.73 -16.46 16.01
CA ARG A 22 -22.55 -15.07 16.44
C ARG A 22 -21.61 -14.23 15.58
N THR A 23 -22.24 -13.51 14.66
CA THR A 23 -21.79 -12.26 14.04
C THR A 23 -21.67 -11.09 15.04
N ASP A 24 -21.20 -11.36 16.26
CA ASP A 24 -21.18 -10.41 17.37
C ASP A 24 -19.87 -10.52 18.19
N ALA A 25 -18.81 -11.08 17.58
CA ALA A 25 -17.45 -11.03 18.10
C ALA A 25 -16.38 -10.83 17.00
N LEU A 26 -16.65 -9.98 15.99
CA LEU A 26 -15.57 -9.29 15.27
C LEU A 26 -15.06 -8.09 16.10
N ASP A 27 -14.88 -8.34 17.40
CA ASP A 27 -13.99 -7.58 18.27
C ASP A 27 -12.81 -8.52 18.55
N THR A 28 -11.94 -8.66 17.55
CA THR A 28 -10.56 -9.09 17.78
C THR A 28 -9.70 -8.25 16.87
N SER A 29 -9.21 -7.20 17.49
CA SER A 29 -8.13 -6.32 17.07
C SER A 29 -6.92 -7.10 16.54
N MET A 30 -6.88 -7.36 15.24
CA MET A 30 -5.62 -7.26 14.52
C MET A 30 -5.71 -5.98 13.72
N SER A 31 -5.03 -4.94 14.20
CA SER A 31 -4.95 -3.70 13.41
C SER A 31 -4.34 -4.05 12.05
N GLU A 32 -4.80 -3.44 10.96
CA GLU A 32 -4.22 -3.64 9.62
C GLU A 32 -2.69 -3.40 9.63
N THR A 33 -2.23 -2.57 10.57
CA THR A 33 -0.81 -2.33 10.89
C THR A 33 -0.09 -3.53 11.51
N ASP A 34 -0.71 -4.31 12.39
CA ASP A 34 -0.09 -5.49 13.02
C ASP A 34 0.09 -6.61 11.99
N ALA A 35 -0.93 -6.83 11.15
CA ALA A 35 -0.86 -7.80 10.05
C ALA A 35 0.27 -7.45 9.07
N LEU A 36 0.43 -6.16 8.75
CA LEU A 36 1.47 -5.70 7.83
C LEU A 36 2.88 -5.73 8.46
N ALA A 37 2.99 -5.45 9.76
CA ALA A 37 4.24 -5.56 10.50
C ALA A 37 4.78 -7.00 10.48
N ALA A 38 3.90 -7.99 10.63
CA ALA A 38 4.24 -9.41 10.58
C ALA A 38 4.34 -9.98 9.15
N ALA A 39 3.91 -9.24 8.13
CA ALA A 39 3.80 -9.75 6.77
C ALA A 39 5.15 -10.01 6.08
N SER A 40 5.11 -10.76 4.98
CA SER A 40 6.27 -10.92 4.10
C SER A 40 6.56 -9.64 3.32
N PRO A 41 7.80 -9.40 2.89
CA PRO A 41 8.12 -8.26 2.03
C PRO A 41 7.28 -8.21 0.73
N ALA A 42 6.94 -9.39 0.18
CA ALA A 42 6.10 -9.49 -1.01
C ALA A 42 4.68 -8.99 -0.75
N TYR A 43 4.08 -9.35 0.39
CA TYR A 43 2.75 -8.86 0.77
C TYR A 43 2.75 -7.35 0.99
N ARG A 44 3.79 -6.81 1.65
CA ARG A 44 3.95 -5.36 1.84
C ARG A 44 4.10 -4.60 0.53
N SER A 45 4.89 -5.13 -0.42
CA SER A 45 5.00 -4.55 -1.78
C SER A 45 3.66 -4.59 -2.52
N TRP A 46 2.98 -5.74 -2.50
CA TRP A 46 1.66 -5.87 -3.13
C TRP A 46 0.68 -4.83 -2.59
N TRP A 47 0.71 -4.58 -1.28
CA TRP A 47 -0.11 -3.57 -0.62
C TRP A 47 0.17 -2.16 -1.16
N VAL A 48 1.45 -1.79 -1.28
CA VAL A 48 1.88 -0.51 -1.86
C VAL A 48 1.41 -0.35 -3.31
N ASP A 49 1.34 -1.42 -4.10
CA ASP A 49 0.97 -1.34 -5.52
C ASP A 49 -0.54 -1.36 -5.76
N HIS A 50 -1.30 -2.10 -4.95
CA HIS A 50 -2.73 -2.36 -5.21
C HIS A 50 -3.69 -1.51 -4.36
N ARG A 51 -3.23 -0.95 -3.24
CA ARG A 51 -4.07 -0.12 -2.36
C ARG A 51 -3.88 1.36 -2.68
N ARG A 52 -4.84 1.96 -3.40
CA ARG A 52 -4.76 3.39 -3.78
C ARG A 52 -4.99 4.36 -2.61
N ASN A 53 -5.78 3.97 -1.61
CA ASN A 53 -6.02 4.77 -0.41
C ASN A 53 -5.60 3.94 0.79
N MET A 54 -4.59 4.41 1.53
CA MET A 54 -4.10 3.77 2.74
C MET A 54 -4.27 4.73 3.91
N PRO A 55 -4.66 4.23 5.10
CA PRO A 55 -4.68 5.04 6.31
C PRO A 55 -3.26 5.50 6.66
N TYR A 56 -3.17 6.63 7.37
CA TYR A 56 -1.92 7.30 7.66
C TYR A 56 -0.95 6.40 8.43
N GLU A 57 -1.46 5.64 9.41
CA GLU A 57 -0.70 4.73 10.26
C GLU A 57 0.04 3.68 9.43
N VAL A 58 -0.56 3.25 8.32
CA VAL A 58 0.06 2.23 7.48
C VAL A 58 1.11 2.82 6.55
N PHE A 59 0.92 4.07 6.09
CA PHE A 59 2.01 4.80 5.44
C PHE A 59 3.21 4.97 6.37
N VAL A 60 2.98 5.29 7.65
CA VAL A 60 4.06 5.40 8.65
C VAL A 60 4.80 4.06 8.77
N LEU A 61 4.07 2.94 8.85
CA LEU A 61 4.67 1.62 8.97
C LEU A 61 5.53 1.26 7.74
N LEU A 62 5.00 1.44 6.53
CA LEU A 62 5.70 1.11 5.29
C LEU A 62 6.86 2.08 4.97
N ALA A 63 6.73 3.36 5.34
CA ALA A 63 7.83 4.33 5.26
C ALA A 63 8.93 4.04 6.29
N SER A 64 8.66 3.21 7.29
CA SER A 64 9.63 2.73 8.29
C SER A 64 10.11 1.30 8.01
N ASP A 65 9.72 0.71 6.88
CA ASP A 65 10.05 -0.69 6.58
C ASP A 65 11.56 -0.90 6.55
N LYS A 66 12.05 -2.02 7.08
CA LYS A 66 13.47 -2.37 7.05
C LYS A 66 13.99 -2.52 5.61
N ASN A 67 13.13 -2.93 4.68
CA ASN A 67 13.46 -3.10 3.28
C ASN A 67 13.34 -1.76 2.52
N HIS A 68 14.47 -1.26 2.04
CA HIS A 68 14.53 -0.02 1.27
C HIS A 68 13.73 -0.09 -0.05
N ASN A 69 13.50 -1.27 -0.62
CA ASN A 69 12.66 -1.42 -1.82
C ASN A 69 11.20 -1.05 -1.53
N ILE A 70 10.68 -1.45 -0.37
CA ILE A 70 9.32 -1.09 0.07
C ILE A 70 9.24 0.41 0.31
N ARG A 71 10.23 0.99 1.04
CA ARG A 71 10.29 2.43 1.26
C ARG A 71 10.39 3.23 -0.05
N THR A 72 11.12 2.70 -1.04
CA THR A 72 11.24 3.31 -2.37
C THR A 72 9.91 3.27 -3.13
N ALA A 73 9.18 2.15 -3.06
CA ALA A 73 7.84 2.05 -3.64
C ALA A 73 6.87 3.05 -3.00
N VAL A 74 6.91 3.20 -1.67
CA VAL A 74 6.14 4.22 -0.94
C VAL A 74 6.52 5.65 -1.37
N ALA A 75 7.81 5.95 -1.51
CA ALA A 75 8.30 7.25 -1.95
C ALA A 75 7.81 7.66 -3.35
N ASN A 76 7.56 6.69 -4.23
CA ASN A 76 7.05 6.91 -5.58
C ASN A 76 5.54 7.18 -5.63
N ARG A 77 4.83 7.01 -4.50
CA ARG A 77 3.39 7.24 -4.46
C ARG A 77 3.02 8.72 -4.57
N LYS A 78 1.93 9.00 -5.29
CA LYS A 78 1.46 10.38 -5.51
C LYS A 78 0.69 10.91 -4.31
N ASP A 79 -0.01 10.05 -3.60
CA ASP A 79 -0.88 10.32 -2.45
C ASP A 79 -0.13 10.37 -1.11
N LEU A 80 1.21 10.34 -1.12
CA LEU A 80 1.99 10.35 0.11
C LEU A 80 1.88 11.71 0.85
N PRO A 81 1.57 11.68 2.17
CA PRO A 81 1.54 12.87 3.02
C PRO A 81 2.87 13.65 3.05
N GLY A 82 2.79 14.97 3.25
CA GLY A 82 3.93 15.91 3.18
C GLY A 82 5.03 15.68 4.22
N ASP A 83 4.63 15.31 5.43
CA ASP A 83 5.50 14.94 6.54
C ASP A 83 6.30 13.66 6.22
N LEU A 84 5.65 12.65 5.65
CA LEU A 84 6.32 11.41 5.23
C LEU A 84 7.24 11.62 4.03
N LEU A 85 6.90 12.53 3.11
CA LEU A 85 7.82 12.94 2.04
C LEU A 85 9.10 13.57 2.62
N THR A 86 8.96 14.43 3.63
CA THR A 86 10.10 15.08 4.29
C THR A 86 10.98 14.08 5.00
N ARG A 87 10.35 13.08 5.63
CA ARG A 87 11.06 11.96 6.28
C ARG A 87 11.82 11.13 5.26
N LEU A 88 11.17 10.67 4.18
CA LEU A 88 11.80 9.84 3.15
C LEU A 88 12.84 10.59 2.31
N ALA A 89 12.76 11.92 2.23
CA ALA A 89 13.80 12.75 1.62
C ALA A 89 15.13 12.68 2.38
N ASN A 90 15.07 12.39 3.68
CA ASN A 90 16.23 12.21 4.57
C ASN A 90 16.49 10.73 4.89
N ASP A 91 15.91 9.79 4.13
CA ASP A 91 16.13 8.36 4.34
C ASP A 91 17.60 7.97 4.13
N ASP A 92 18.10 6.97 4.86
CA ASP A 92 19.48 6.50 4.76
C ASP A 92 19.81 5.94 3.37
N SER A 93 18.83 5.35 2.68
CA SER A 93 19.01 4.77 1.35
C SER A 93 19.01 5.84 0.26
N CYS A 94 20.08 5.86 -0.55
CA CYS A 94 20.17 6.74 -1.70
C CYS A 94 19.05 6.50 -2.74
N TYR A 95 18.55 5.27 -2.85
CA TYR A 95 17.45 4.92 -3.76
C TYR A 95 16.13 5.60 -3.34
N VAL A 96 15.85 5.61 -2.03
CA VAL A 96 14.64 6.25 -1.48
C VAL A 96 14.71 7.76 -1.69
N ARG A 97 15.85 8.39 -1.37
CA ARG A 97 16.06 9.83 -1.60
C ARG A 97 15.92 10.21 -3.07
N SER A 98 16.45 9.37 -3.97
CA SER A 98 16.37 9.60 -5.42
C SER A 98 14.93 9.51 -5.92
N ALA A 99 14.12 8.56 -5.43
CA ALA A 99 12.70 8.45 -5.76
C ALA A 99 11.91 9.72 -5.41
N ILE A 100 12.15 10.31 -4.23
CA ILE A 100 11.53 11.58 -3.82
C ILE A 100 11.94 12.73 -4.75
N HIS A 101 13.23 12.82 -5.10
CA HIS A 101 13.74 13.86 -5.99
C HIS A 101 13.13 13.75 -7.40
N HIS A 102 13.07 12.54 -7.96
CA HIS A 102 12.44 12.29 -9.24
C HIS A 102 10.94 12.64 -9.21
N ARG A 103 10.22 12.29 -8.13
CA ARG A 103 8.81 12.68 -7.95
C ARG A 103 8.62 14.21 -8.02
N GLN A 104 9.43 14.96 -7.27
CA GLN A 104 9.33 16.43 -7.25
C GLN A 104 9.65 17.06 -8.60
N THR A 105 10.67 16.55 -9.31
CA THR A 105 11.07 17.09 -10.60
C THR A 105 10.02 16.85 -11.69
N TYR A 106 9.36 15.69 -11.70
CA TYR A 106 8.23 15.43 -12.62
C TYR A 106 6.99 16.26 -12.28
N GLN A 107 6.64 16.38 -10.99
CA GLN A 107 5.48 17.17 -10.57
C GLN A 107 5.66 18.68 -10.83
N ARG A 108 6.89 19.19 -10.72
CA ARG A 108 7.22 20.60 -11.01
C ARG A 108 7.38 20.90 -12.50
N ARG A 109 7.71 19.91 -13.33
CA ARG A 109 7.89 20.05 -14.78
C ARG A 109 6.62 19.87 -15.59
N SER A 110 5.50 19.49 -14.97
CA SER A 110 4.21 19.46 -15.65
C SER A 110 3.83 20.91 -16.02
N PRO A 111 3.76 21.29 -17.31
CA PRO A 111 3.35 22.63 -17.68
C PRO A 111 1.94 22.86 -17.14
N PRO A 112 1.58 24.06 -16.64
CA PRO A 112 0.18 24.37 -16.43
C PRO A 112 -0.48 24.17 -17.80
N ALA A 113 -1.51 23.32 -17.87
CA ALA A 113 -2.32 23.19 -19.06
C ALA A 113 -2.76 24.60 -19.43
N SER A 114 -2.14 25.15 -20.47
CA SER A 114 -2.42 26.49 -20.97
C SER A 114 -3.90 26.50 -21.28
N LYS A 115 -4.66 27.30 -20.53
CA LYS A 115 -6.05 27.60 -20.87
C LYS A 115 -6.01 28.14 -22.30
N THR A 116 -6.46 27.31 -23.24
CA THR A 116 -6.78 27.76 -24.60
C THR A 116 -7.81 28.86 -24.44
N LEU A 117 -7.39 30.10 -24.75
CA LEU A 117 -8.27 31.25 -24.91
C LEU A 117 -9.12 31.07 -26.17
#